data_AF-A0A2E7A073-F1
#
_entry.id   AF-A0A2E7A073-F1
#
_cell.length_a   1.000
_cell.length_b   1.000
_cell.length_c   1.000
_cell.angle_alpha   90.00
_cell.angle_beta   90.00
_cell.angle_gamma   90.00
#
_symmetry.space_group_name_H-M   'P 1'
#
loop_
_entity.id
_entity.type
_entity.pdbx_description
1 polymer ?
#
loop_
_entity_poly.entity_id
_entity_poly.type
_entity_poly.pdbx_seq_one_letter_code
_entity_poly.pdbx_strand_id
1 'polypeptide(L)'
;MCSMNNDPVLQNVRRSTQPPSLDKLLTLLGGTVRLALIRELLMERKSVSSLADAVGQSIGLVSHNLKLLRDQGFVVSTPSARHRYYSLSSRVQIEHHPEGTKLLFPSSNGENVGILLRSLGQAPGTSSQGVHIQEATIEKFKNQPRNSEIRNEG
;
A
#
# COMPACT_ATOMS: atom_id res chain seq x y z
N MET A 1 33.53 -28.92 23.95
CA MET A 1 33.12 -27.51 24.05
C MET A 1 33.17 -26.91 22.66
N CYS A 2 32.02 -26.69 22.02
CA CYS A 2 31.89 -25.69 20.95
C CYS A 2 30.53 -25.02 21.16
N SER A 3 30.60 -23.72 21.37
CA SER A 3 29.53 -22.84 21.80
C SER A 3 28.64 -22.45 20.62
N MET A 4 27.33 -22.48 20.87
CA MET A 4 26.32 -21.51 20.43
C MET A 4 26.57 -20.76 19.11
N ASN A 5 25.89 -21.17 18.04
CA ASN A 5 25.38 -20.23 17.04
C ASN A 5 23.85 -20.26 17.09
N ASN A 6 23.31 -19.41 17.96
CA ASN A 6 21.89 -19.03 17.95
C ASN A 6 21.72 -17.98 16.85
N ASP A 7 21.36 -18.39 15.65
CA ASP A 7 20.95 -17.48 14.58
C ASP A 7 19.63 -16.77 14.96
N PRO A 8 19.59 -15.43 15.08
CA PRO A 8 18.38 -14.73 15.53
C PRO A 8 17.34 -14.46 14.42
N VAL A 9 17.48 -15.03 13.22
CA VAL A 9 16.66 -14.62 12.05
C VAL A 9 15.32 -15.36 11.92
N LEU A 10 15.04 -16.37 12.76
CA LEU A 10 13.79 -17.16 12.69
C LEU A 10 12.72 -16.81 13.75
N GLN A 11 12.86 -15.70 14.48
CA GLN A 11 11.96 -15.42 15.61
C GLN A 11 10.62 -14.74 15.27
N ASN A 12 10.31 -14.47 13.99
CA ASN A 12 9.04 -13.85 13.64
C ASN A 12 7.92 -14.84 13.24
N VAL A 13 8.15 -16.15 13.40
CA VAL A 13 7.28 -17.20 12.82
C VAL A 13 6.30 -17.82 13.82
N ARG A 14 6.35 -17.51 15.13
CA ARG A 14 5.51 -18.23 16.12
C ARG A 14 4.92 -17.37 17.24
N ARG A 15 4.24 -16.27 16.91
CA ARG A 15 3.14 -15.84 17.79
C ARG A 15 1.91 -16.60 17.36
N SER A 16 1.22 -17.22 18.31
CA SER A 16 -0.12 -17.78 18.11
C SER A 16 -1.05 -16.63 17.75
N THR A 17 -1.07 -16.26 16.47
CA THR A 17 -2.03 -15.31 15.92
C THR A 17 -3.34 -16.08 15.84
N GLN A 18 -4.00 -16.27 16.98
CA GLN A 18 -5.39 -16.67 16.97
C GLN A 18 -6.19 -15.50 16.38
N PRO A 19 -7.16 -15.76 15.50
CA PRO A 19 -8.02 -14.70 15.02
C PRO A 19 -8.71 -14.01 16.21
N PRO A 20 -8.85 -12.67 16.20
CA PRO A 20 -9.49 -11.95 17.29
C PRO A 20 -10.96 -12.35 17.47
N SER A 21 -11.53 -12.06 18.63
CA SER A 21 -12.98 -12.05 18.83
C SER A 21 -13.61 -10.91 18.02
N LEU A 22 -14.90 -11.04 17.69
CA LEU A 22 -15.62 -10.10 16.83
C LEU A 22 -15.55 -8.66 17.36
N ASP A 23 -15.75 -8.44 18.66
CA ASP A 23 -15.64 -7.14 19.33
C ASP A 23 -14.25 -6.51 19.16
N LYS A 24 -13.19 -7.31 19.32
CA LYS A 24 -11.80 -6.87 19.12
C LYS A 24 -11.51 -6.59 17.66
N LEU A 25 -12.05 -7.40 16.76
CA LEU A 25 -11.90 -7.24 15.32
C LEU A 25 -12.55 -5.94 14.86
N LEU A 26 -13.80 -5.68 15.26
CA LEU A 26 -14.50 -4.44 14.94
C LEU A 26 -13.83 -3.23 15.56
N THR A 27 -13.31 -3.34 16.80
CA THR A 27 -12.51 -2.28 17.42
C THR A 27 -11.24 -1.99 16.62
N LEU A 28 -10.56 -3.03 16.14
CA LEU A 28 -9.36 -2.91 15.33
C LEU A 28 -9.67 -2.30 13.96
N LEU A 29 -10.71 -2.77 13.28
CA LEU A 29 -11.08 -2.26 11.96
C LEU A 29 -11.78 -0.90 12.02
N GLY A 30 -12.38 -0.52 13.15
CA GLY A 30 -13.06 0.78 13.32
C GLY A 30 -12.13 1.98 13.46
N GLY A 31 -10.81 1.77 13.52
CA GLY A 31 -9.84 2.87 13.59
C GLY A 31 -9.56 3.48 12.22
N THR A 32 -9.82 4.78 12.05
CA THR A 32 -9.61 5.51 10.77
C THR A 32 -8.20 5.35 10.21
N VAL A 33 -7.18 5.53 11.04
CA VAL A 33 -5.77 5.34 10.64
C VAL A 33 -5.50 3.89 10.25
N ARG A 34 -6.09 2.90 10.95
CA ARG A 34 -5.87 1.49 10.64
C ARG A 34 -6.49 1.09 9.29
N LEU A 35 -7.69 1.57 8.98
CA LEU A 35 -8.29 1.36 7.67
C LEU A 35 -7.50 2.04 6.56
N ALA A 36 -7.02 3.26 6.79
CA ALA A 36 -6.17 3.95 5.82
C ALA A 36 -4.89 3.13 5.54
N LEU A 37 -4.23 2.60 6.59
CA LEU A 37 -3.07 1.73 6.42
C LEU A 37 -3.39 0.44 5.68
N ILE A 38 -4.52 -0.23 5.99
CA ILE A 38 -4.96 -1.44 5.27
C ILE A 38 -5.19 -1.12 3.79
N ARG A 39 -5.82 0.02 3.47
CA ARG A 39 -6.04 0.48 2.09
C ARG A 39 -4.72 0.71 1.35
N GLU A 40 -3.75 1.36 1.99
CA GLU A 40 -2.43 1.57 1.39
C GLU A 40 -1.67 0.26 1.15
N LEU A 41 -1.76 -0.67 2.11
CA LEU A 41 -1.12 -1.99 2.03
C LEU A 41 -1.82 -2.96 1.06
N LEU A 42 -3.07 -2.69 0.70
CA LEU A 42 -3.79 -3.41 -0.34
C LEU A 42 -3.21 -3.11 -1.74
N MET A 43 -2.72 -1.89 -1.96
CA MET A 43 -2.13 -1.49 -3.24
C MET A 43 -0.73 -2.07 -3.41
N GLU A 44 0.13 -1.89 -2.41
CA GLU A 44 1.49 -2.40 -2.45
C GLU A 44 2.11 -2.53 -1.05
N ARG A 45 3.20 -3.28 -0.95
CA ARG A 45 4.00 -3.31 0.29
C ARG A 45 4.71 -1.97 0.48
N LYS A 46 4.63 -1.38 1.67
CA LYS A 46 5.20 -0.06 1.96
C LYS A 46 6.06 -0.05 3.22
N SER A 47 7.02 0.88 3.25
CA SER A 47 7.81 1.17 4.46
C SER A 47 6.99 1.98 5.47
N VAL A 48 7.41 2.02 6.73
CA VAL A 48 6.71 2.81 7.77
C VAL A 48 6.70 4.31 7.43
N SER A 49 7.80 4.84 6.90
CA SER A 49 7.87 6.25 6.48
C SER A 49 6.93 6.54 5.32
N SER A 50 6.93 5.70 4.28
CA SER A 50 6.01 5.85 3.15
C SER A 50 4.54 5.77 3.56
N LEU A 51 4.21 4.91 4.53
CA LEU A 51 2.86 4.83 5.09
C LEU A 51 2.50 6.08 5.89
N ALA A 52 3.41 6.58 6.73
CA ALA A 52 3.23 7.81 7.50
C ALA A 52 2.94 9.01 6.58
N ASP A 53 3.71 9.14 5.50
CA ASP A 53 3.51 10.18 4.50
C ASP A 53 2.15 10.01 3.78
N ALA A 54 1.81 8.79 3.36
CA ALA A 54 0.57 8.50 2.62
C ALA A 54 -0.71 8.76 3.47
N VAL A 55 -0.67 8.46 4.77
CA VAL A 55 -1.83 8.68 5.66
C VAL A 55 -1.80 10.04 6.37
N GLY A 56 -0.75 10.85 6.17
CA GLY A 56 -0.56 12.13 6.84
C GLY A 56 -0.46 12.03 8.37
N GLN A 57 0.18 10.97 8.87
CA GLN A 57 0.30 10.69 10.31
C GLN A 57 1.76 10.59 10.74
N SER A 58 2.02 10.72 12.05
CA SER A 58 3.37 10.53 12.57
C SER A 58 3.83 9.07 12.45
N ILE A 59 5.13 8.87 12.23
CA ILE A 59 5.77 7.53 12.18
C ILE A 59 5.48 6.73 13.46
N GLY A 60 5.49 7.37 14.63
CA GLY A 60 5.18 6.73 15.91
C GLY A 60 3.76 6.17 15.95
N LEU A 61 2.78 6.95 15.50
CA LEU A 61 1.38 6.52 15.44
C LEU A 61 1.17 5.39 14.41
N VAL A 62 1.80 5.49 13.24
CA VAL A 62 1.74 4.43 12.22
C VAL A 62 2.37 3.13 12.73
N SER A 63 3.56 3.20 13.34
CA SER A 63 4.25 2.04 13.89
C SER A 63 3.44 1.36 15.00
N HIS A 64 2.79 2.14 15.87
CA HIS A 64 1.87 1.62 16.87
C HIS A 64 0.69 0.88 16.22
N ASN A 65 0.03 1.48 15.23
CA ASN A 65 -1.10 0.85 14.53
C ASN A 65 -0.70 -0.41 13.75
N LEU A 66 0.46 -0.41 13.09
CA LEU A 66 1.02 -1.59 12.41
C LEU A 66 1.33 -2.70 13.40
N LYS A 67 1.81 -2.37 14.61
CA LYS A 67 2.01 -3.37 15.68
C LYS A 67 0.69 -4.03 16.05
N LEU A 68 -0.38 -3.26 16.27
CA LEU A 68 -1.70 -3.83 16.57
C LEU A 68 -2.21 -4.77 15.47
N LEU A 69 -2.11 -4.35 14.20
CA LEU A 69 -2.51 -5.17 13.06
C LEU A 69 -1.65 -6.45 12.93
N ARG A 70 -0.35 -6.34 13.20
CA ARG A 70 0.60 -7.47 13.14
C ARG A 70 0.35 -8.45 14.28
N ASP A 71 0.06 -7.96 15.47
CA ASP A 71 -0.21 -8.78 16.65
C ASP A 71 -1.48 -9.64 16.45
N GLN A 72 -2.42 -9.19 15.60
CA GLN A 72 -3.57 -9.98 15.15
C GLN A 72 -3.33 -10.79 13.85
N GLY A 73 -2.14 -10.67 13.26
CA GLY A 73 -1.75 -11.43 12.07
C GLY A 73 -2.35 -10.92 10.74
N PHE A 74 -2.87 -9.69 10.69
CA PHE A 74 -3.43 -9.10 9.47
C PHE A 74 -2.39 -8.43 8.57
N VAL A 75 -1.23 -8.07 9.14
CA VAL A 75 -0.09 -7.57 8.36
C VAL A 75 1.17 -8.35 8.70
N VAL A 76 2.06 -8.47 7.72
CA VAL A 76 3.36 -9.11 7.85
C VAL A 76 4.44 -8.04 7.69
N SER A 77 5.53 -8.18 8.43
CA SER A 77 6.71 -7.32 8.30
C SER A 77 7.86 -8.13 7.72
N THR A 78 8.40 -7.66 6.60
CA THR A 78 9.52 -8.29 5.89
C THR A 78 10.73 -7.36 5.95
N PRO A 79 11.89 -7.83 6.44
CA PRO A 79 13.12 -7.04 6.37
C PRO A 79 13.59 -6.92 4.92
N SER A 80 14.07 -5.74 4.53
CA SER A 80 14.68 -5.47 3.23
C SER A 80 15.85 -4.52 3.42
N ALA A 81 17.07 -5.07 3.41
CA ALA A 81 18.32 -4.37 3.67
C ALA A 81 18.23 -3.47 4.93
N ARG A 82 18.08 -2.16 4.76
CA ARG A 82 18.04 -1.15 5.83
C ARG A 82 16.64 -0.84 6.35
N HIS A 83 15.59 -1.28 5.66
CA HIS A 83 14.20 -0.92 5.96
C HIS A 83 13.34 -2.15 6.25
N ARG A 84 12.23 -1.92 6.94
CA ARG A 84 11.15 -2.90 7.10
C ARG A 84 9.98 -2.50 6.22
N TYR A 85 9.52 -3.44 5.42
CA TYR A 85 8.31 -3.29 4.61
C TYR A 85 7.18 -4.06 5.25
N TYR A 86 5.98 -3.53 5.11
CA TYR A 86 4.75 -4.13 5.58
C TYR A 86 3.88 -4.49 4.38
N SER A 87 3.16 -5.60 4.49
CA SER A 87 2.16 -6.05 3.51
C SER A 87 0.97 -6.65 4.23
N LEU A 88 -0.16 -6.79 3.54
CA LEU A 88 -1.25 -7.62 4.03
C LEU A 88 -0.78 -9.07 4.19
N SER A 89 -1.32 -9.72 5.22
CA SER A 89 -1.11 -11.14 5.50
C SER A 89 -1.98 -11.98 4.57
N SER A 90 -1.51 -13.19 4.23
CA SER A 90 -2.29 -14.18 3.46
C SER A 90 -3.58 -14.63 4.15
N ARG A 91 -3.76 -14.29 5.43
CA ARG A 91 -4.99 -14.52 6.19
C ARG A 91 -6.13 -13.58 5.83
N VAL A 92 -5.81 -12.41 5.30
CA VAL A 92 -6.81 -11.46 4.82
C VAL A 92 -7.17 -11.89 3.41
N GLN A 93 -8.38 -12.43 3.22
CA GLN A 93 -8.82 -12.84 1.89
C GLN A 93 -9.28 -11.60 1.13
N ILE A 94 -8.85 -11.50 -0.11
CA ILE A 94 -9.18 -10.38 -0.98
C ILE A 94 -10.12 -10.91 -2.06
N GLU A 95 -11.35 -10.42 -2.06
CA GLU A 95 -12.35 -10.69 -3.07
C GLU A 95 -12.55 -9.44 -3.93
N HIS A 96 -12.36 -9.58 -5.24
CA HIS A 96 -12.69 -8.52 -6.18
C HIS A 96 -14.20 -8.45 -6.37
N HIS A 97 -14.79 -7.30 -6.05
CA HIS A 97 -16.23 -7.02 -6.20
C HIS A 97 -16.40 -5.96 -7.29
N PRO A 98 -17.50 -5.96 -8.08
CA PRO A 98 -17.75 -4.93 -9.09
C PRO A 98 -17.71 -3.50 -8.53
N GLU A 99 -18.12 -3.32 -7.27
CA GLU A 99 -18.13 -2.01 -6.59
C GLU A 99 -16.82 -1.64 -5.89
N GLY A 100 -15.84 -2.55 -5.84
CA GLY A 100 -14.58 -2.32 -5.14
C GLY A 100 -13.87 -3.58 -4.68
N THR A 101 -13.06 -3.46 -3.64
CA THR A 101 -12.32 -4.62 -3.08
C THR A 101 -12.89 -5.00 -1.73
N LYS A 102 -13.35 -6.24 -1.60
CA LYS A 102 -13.87 -6.80 -0.36
C LYS A 102 -12.75 -7.53 0.36
N LEU A 103 -12.51 -7.15 1.61
CA LEU A 103 -11.51 -7.75 2.49
C LEU A 103 -12.22 -8.58 3.53
N LEU A 104 -11.89 -9.86 3.62
CA LEU A 104 -12.42 -10.78 4.63
C LEU A 104 -11.37 -11.02 5.71
N PHE A 105 -11.75 -10.76 6.95
CA PHE A 105 -10.92 -10.94 8.13
C PHE A 105 -11.46 -12.09 8.98
N PRO A 106 -10.64 -13.11 9.30
CA PRO A 106 -11.10 -14.23 10.13
C PRO A 106 -11.32 -13.79 11.58
N SER A 107 -12.40 -14.31 12.17
CA SER A 107 -12.75 -14.17 13.59
C SER A 107 -12.66 -15.52 14.31
N SER A 108 -12.45 -15.49 15.62
CA SER A 108 -12.34 -16.68 16.50
C SER A 108 -13.58 -17.58 16.53
N ASN A 109 -14.75 -17.07 16.15
CA ASN A 109 -16.00 -17.84 16.06
C ASN A 109 -16.15 -18.64 14.75
N GLY A 110 -15.14 -18.61 13.87
CA GLY A 110 -15.17 -19.28 12.57
C GLY A 110 -15.87 -18.47 11.46
N GLU A 111 -16.36 -17.27 11.77
CA GLU A 111 -16.92 -16.36 10.78
C GLU A 111 -15.85 -15.43 10.21
N ASN A 112 -16.11 -14.91 9.01
CA ASN A 112 -15.30 -13.86 8.40
C ASN A 112 -16.06 -12.53 8.45
N VAL A 113 -15.38 -11.48 8.91
CA VAL A 113 -15.90 -10.11 8.84
C VAL A 113 -15.42 -9.48 7.54
N GLY A 114 -16.38 -9.08 6.69
CA GLY A 114 -16.11 -8.43 5.41
C GLY A 114 -16.16 -6.92 5.48
N ILE A 115 -15.18 -6.23 4.89
CA ILE A 115 -15.23 -4.79 4.62
C ILE A 115 -15.10 -4.56 3.12
N LEU A 116 -16.05 -3.83 2.53
CA LEU A 116 -16.00 -3.41 1.13
C LEU A 116 -15.35 -2.03 1.02
N LEU A 117 -14.14 -1.97 0.48
CA LEU A 117 -13.48 -0.74 0.09
C LEU A 117 -13.95 -0.36 -1.32
N ARG A 118 -14.92 0.55 -1.40
CA ARG A 118 -15.41 1.06 -2.68
C ARG A 118 -14.33 1.88 -3.37
N SER A 119 -14.13 1.64 -4.66
CA SER A 119 -13.37 2.57 -5.49
C SER A 119 -14.23 3.83 -5.67
N LEU A 120 -13.73 5.00 -5.27
CA LEU A 120 -14.38 6.27 -5.60
C LEU A 120 -14.17 6.52 -7.11
N GLY A 121 -14.96 5.87 -7.96
CA GLY A 121 -14.70 5.88 -9.40
C GLY A 121 -15.73 5.18 -10.28
N GLN A 122 -17.01 5.58 -10.16
CA GLN A 122 -17.94 5.95 -11.25
C GLN A 122 -19.35 5.92 -10.68
N ALA A 123 -19.93 7.11 -10.47
CA ALA A 123 -21.37 7.20 -10.33
C ALA A 123 -22.00 6.69 -11.65
N PRO A 124 -22.96 5.74 -11.60
CA PRO A 124 -23.72 5.39 -12.79
C PRO A 124 -24.63 6.59 -13.12
N GLY A 125 -24.22 7.44 -14.06
CA GLY A 125 -25.12 8.49 -14.59
C GLY A 125 -24.56 9.85 -15.00
N THR A 126 -23.26 10.07 -15.16
CA THR A 126 -22.79 11.30 -15.84
C THR A 126 -22.36 10.99 -17.26
N SER A 127 -23.34 10.94 -18.16
CA SER A 127 -23.12 11.20 -19.58
C SER A 127 -22.63 12.64 -19.70
N SER A 128 -21.31 12.84 -19.79
CA SER A 128 -20.74 14.10 -20.25
C SER A 128 -19.93 13.79 -21.50
N GLN A 129 -20.55 14.06 -22.64
CA GLN A 129 -19.85 14.24 -23.89
C GLN A 129 -18.79 15.34 -23.69
N GLY A 130 -17.56 15.03 -24.08
CA GLY A 130 -16.52 16.02 -24.37
C GLY A 130 -15.46 16.19 -23.30
N VAL A 131 -14.32 15.51 -23.48
CA VAL A 131 -13.02 16.19 -23.62
C VAL A 131 -12.15 15.33 -24.54
N HIS A 132 -11.87 15.85 -25.74
CA HIS A 132 -10.84 15.33 -26.63
C HIS A 132 -9.52 15.99 -26.20
N ILE A 133 -8.62 15.25 -25.54
CA ILE A 133 -7.23 15.69 -25.35
C ILE A 133 -6.37 14.86 -26.31
N GLN A 134 -5.90 15.48 -27.39
CA GLN A 134 -4.75 14.98 -28.14
C GLN A 134 -3.51 15.49 -27.43
N GLU A 135 -2.66 14.57 -26.98
CA GLU A 135 -1.39 14.87 -26.33
C GLU A 135 -0.48 15.73 -27.21
N ALA A 136 0.09 16.77 -26.60
CA ALA A 136 1.07 17.65 -27.20
C ALA A 136 2.39 16.90 -27.43
N THR A 137 2.83 16.84 -28.69
CA THR A 137 4.19 16.45 -29.04
C THR A 137 5.13 17.63 -28.76
N ILE A 138 6.06 17.45 -27.83
CA ILE A 138 7.12 18.43 -27.53
C ILE A 138 8.29 18.18 -28.50
N GLU A 139 8.34 18.95 -29.59
CA GLU A 139 9.53 19.03 -30.46
C GLU A 139 10.43 20.18 -29.97
N LYS A 140 11.66 19.84 -29.54
CA LYS A 140 12.69 20.81 -29.17
C LYS A 140 13.28 21.49 -30.42
N PHE A 141 13.31 22.82 -30.34
CA PHE A 141 13.85 23.80 -31.29
C PHE A 141 15.21 23.46 -31.93
N LYS A 142 15.31 23.66 -33.25
CA LYS A 142 16.57 23.99 -33.95
C LYS A 142 16.49 25.43 -34.43
N ASN A 143 17.12 26.36 -33.70
CA ASN A 143 17.36 27.73 -34.16
C ASN A 143 18.37 27.71 -35.32
N GLN A 144 17.95 28.22 -36.48
CA GLN A 144 18.86 28.68 -37.53
C GLN A 144 19.46 30.03 -37.12
N PRO A 145 20.78 30.23 -37.26
CA PRO A 145 21.32 31.53 -37.59
C PRO A 145 21.43 31.70 -39.11
N ARG A 146 21.06 32.91 -39.53
CA ARG A 146 20.96 33.42 -40.89
C ARG A 146 22.30 34.10 -41.27
N ASN A 147 22.83 33.68 -42.42
CA ASN A 147 23.75 34.34 -43.37
C ASN A 147 25.20 34.78 -43.04
N SER A 148 25.99 34.53 -44.10
CA SER A 148 27.12 35.27 -44.69
C SER A 148 28.52 35.11 -44.09
N GLU A 149 29.43 34.48 -44.85
CA GLU A 149 30.66 35.14 -45.30
C GLU A 149 31.34 34.42 -46.48
N ILE A 150 32.02 35.24 -47.29
CA ILE A 150 32.63 35.01 -48.59
C ILE A 150 34.11 34.62 -48.37
N ARG A 151 34.68 33.66 -49.14
CA ARG A 151 35.97 33.76 -49.88
C ARG A 151 36.57 32.40 -50.30
N ASN A 152 36.96 32.37 -51.58
CA ASN A 152 38.16 31.80 -52.24
C ASN A 152 38.81 30.52 -51.71
N GLU A 153 39.08 29.56 -52.62
CA GLU A 153 40.40 29.30 -53.25
C GLU A 153 40.36 27.95 -54.01
N GLY A 154 40.87 27.92 -55.26
CA GLY A 154 41.02 26.71 -56.09
C GLY A 154 40.60 26.89 -57.53
#